data_AF-A0A957XIS1-F1
#
_entry.id   AF-A0A957XIS1-F1
#
_cell.length_a   1.000
_cell.length_b   1.000
_cell.length_c   1.000
_cell.angle_alpha   90.00
_cell.angle_beta   90.00
_cell.angle_gamma   90.00
#
_symmetry.space_group_name_H-M   'P 1'
#
loop_
_entity.id
_entity.type
_entity.pdbx_description
1 polymer ?
#
loop_
_entity_poly.entity_id
_entity_poly.type
_entity_poly.pdbx_seq_one_letter_code
_entity_poly.pdbx_strand_id
1 'polypeptide(L)'
;MTTHVTSLLTGEGILPSLTEGQATAVADQLAALSDLTVYPASITGADGALYFLGRRGSNKLLGILTAAGTTAFKGDSSEVTVDDQTLHLTLGPTSAANAAALRHKLPFLVARPLGLNKSAGCGDRLGLATPGHVRAVRESTMAPIFAQQSMRENERTGRTPQSVMDDAMWGVFQEGWRDGFGADADHLKTT
;
A
#
# COMPACT_ATOMS: atom_id res chain seq x y z
N MET A 1 -5.14 -25.94 6.80
CA MET A 1 -5.07 -25.03 7.96
C MET A 1 -5.63 -23.69 7.52
N THR A 2 -6.70 -23.22 8.17
CA THR A 2 -7.25 -21.88 7.93
C THR A 2 -6.25 -20.85 8.47
N THR A 3 -5.86 -19.86 7.68
CA THR A 3 -4.99 -18.79 8.17
C THR A 3 -5.85 -17.75 8.89
N HIS A 4 -5.56 -17.57 10.18
CA HIS A 4 -6.25 -16.60 11.04
C HIS A 4 -5.50 -15.27 11.05
N VAL A 5 -6.23 -14.16 11.09
CA VAL A 5 -5.66 -12.80 11.20
C VAL A 5 -4.68 -12.68 12.37
N THR A 6 -5.00 -13.29 13.51
CA THR A 6 -4.19 -13.30 14.74
C THR A 6 -2.80 -13.90 14.54
N SER A 7 -2.66 -14.91 13.66
CA SER A 7 -1.36 -15.52 13.35
C SER A 7 -0.38 -14.53 12.71
N LEU A 8 -0.88 -13.51 12.01
CA LEU A 8 -0.07 -12.49 11.33
C LEU A 8 0.38 -11.35 12.25
N LEU A 9 -0.09 -11.32 13.50
CA LEU A 9 0.25 -10.30 14.50
C LEU A 9 1.41 -10.72 15.42
N THR A 10 1.98 -11.91 15.24
CA THR A 10 2.99 -12.46 16.17
C THR A 10 4.42 -12.37 15.64
N GLY A 11 4.62 -11.86 14.43
CA GLY A 11 5.93 -11.79 13.78
C GLY A 11 6.72 -10.52 14.07
N GLU A 12 8.05 -10.67 14.12
CA GLU A 12 9.01 -9.56 14.04
C GLU A 12 9.41 -9.29 12.58
N GLY A 13 9.59 -8.01 12.24
CA GLY A 13 9.89 -7.59 10.87
C GLY A 13 8.71 -7.79 9.92
N ILE A 14 8.96 -7.60 8.63
CA ILE A 14 7.93 -7.73 7.58
C ILE A 14 7.74 -9.20 7.25
N LEU A 15 6.53 -9.71 7.49
CA LEU A 15 6.16 -11.07 7.16
C LEU A 15 6.16 -11.31 5.64
N PRO A 16 6.46 -12.54 5.17
CA PRO A 16 6.33 -12.90 3.76
C PRO A 16 4.93 -12.62 3.20
N SER A 17 4.85 -12.40 1.88
CA SER A 17 3.55 -12.28 1.20
C SER A 17 2.73 -13.55 1.39
N LEU A 18 1.45 -13.37 1.64
CA LEU A 18 0.50 -14.47 1.73
C LEU A 18 0.33 -15.14 0.36
N THR A 19 0.10 -16.45 0.35
CA THR A 19 -0.43 -17.11 -0.86
C THR A 19 -1.84 -16.58 -1.18
N GLU A 20 -2.29 -16.69 -2.42
CA GLU A 20 -3.59 -16.16 -2.85
C GLU A 20 -4.76 -16.67 -2.00
N GLY A 21 -4.77 -17.96 -1.65
CA GLY A 21 -5.80 -18.56 -0.80
C GLY A 21 -5.77 -18.01 0.63
N GLN A 22 -4.58 -17.80 1.19
CA GLN A 22 -4.44 -17.19 2.53
C GLN A 22 -4.85 -15.73 2.52
N ALA A 23 -4.43 -14.97 1.50
CA ALA A 23 -4.76 -13.57 1.35
C ALA A 23 -6.28 -13.36 1.25
N THR A 24 -6.97 -14.19 0.46
CA THR A 24 -8.44 -14.15 0.34
C THR A 24 -9.12 -14.44 1.68
N ALA A 25 -8.73 -15.52 2.36
CA ALA A 25 -9.33 -15.90 3.65
C ALA A 25 -9.12 -14.84 4.74
N VAL A 26 -7.97 -14.16 4.75
CA VAL A 26 -7.68 -13.07 5.68
C VAL A 26 -8.42 -11.78 5.26
N ALA A 27 -8.54 -11.52 3.96
CA ALA A 27 -9.31 -10.38 3.45
C ALA A 27 -10.78 -10.47 3.84
N ASP A 28 -11.39 -11.66 3.80
CA ASP A 28 -12.77 -11.87 4.21
C ASP A 28 -12.97 -11.58 5.71
N GLN A 29 -12.04 -12.03 6.56
CA GLN A 29 -12.04 -11.70 7.99
C GLN A 29 -11.92 -10.19 8.21
N LEU A 30 -10.97 -9.54 7.54
CA LEU A 30 -10.77 -8.08 7.66
C LEU A 30 -11.96 -7.28 7.11
N ALA A 31 -12.61 -7.76 6.04
CA ALA A 31 -13.81 -7.14 5.49
C ALA A 31 -14.96 -7.16 6.49
N ALA A 32 -15.17 -8.29 7.19
CA ALA A 32 -16.18 -8.40 8.24
C ALA A 32 -15.92 -7.46 9.43
N LEU A 33 -14.64 -7.21 9.76
CA LEU A 33 -14.26 -6.31 10.86
C LEU A 33 -14.34 -4.82 10.50
N SER A 34 -14.10 -4.47 9.23
CA SER A 34 -13.88 -3.09 8.78
C SER A 34 -15.01 -2.50 7.94
N ASP A 35 -15.94 -3.33 7.46
CA ASP A 35 -16.95 -2.94 6.47
C ASP A 35 -16.29 -2.32 5.20
N LEU A 36 -15.20 -2.96 4.75
CA LEU A 36 -14.48 -2.61 3.53
C LEU A 36 -14.45 -3.79 2.56
N THR A 37 -14.43 -3.49 1.27
CA THR A 37 -13.89 -4.44 0.29
C THR A 37 -12.36 -4.39 0.38
N VAL A 38 -11.75 -5.38 1.02
CA VAL A 38 -10.30 -5.46 1.24
C VAL A 38 -9.58 -5.92 -0.03
N TYR A 39 -8.44 -5.31 -0.34
CA TYR A 39 -7.55 -5.78 -1.42
C TYR A 39 -6.62 -6.87 -0.87
N PRO A 40 -6.78 -8.15 -1.23
CA PRO A 40 -6.07 -9.24 -0.56
C PRO A 40 -4.55 -9.12 -0.67
N ALA A 41 -4.03 -8.70 -1.83
CA ALA A 41 -2.60 -8.55 -2.06
C ALA A 41 -1.94 -7.47 -1.19
N SER A 42 -2.71 -6.53 -0.64
CA SER A 42 -2.18 -5.46 0.21
C SER A 42 -1.88 -5.90 1.65
N ILE A 43 -2.43 -7.04 2.07
CA ILE A 43 -2.32 -7.52 3.45
C ILE A 43 -0.86 -7.80 3.77
N THR A 44 -0.32 -7.07 4.74
CA THR A 44 1.08 -7.14 5.14
C THR A 44 1.19 -7.09 6.66
N GLY A 45 1.65 -8.19 7.27
CA GLY A 45 2.02 -8.20 8.67
C GLY A 45 3.42 -7.63 8.87
N ALA A 46 3.59 -6.74 9.85
CA ALA A 46 4.90 -6.28 10.29
C ALA A 46 4.87 -5.81 11.75
N ASP A 47 5.86 -6.22 12.53
CA ASP A 47 6.12 -5.74 13.90
C ASP A 47 4.87 -5.70 14.81
N GLY A 48 4.12 -6.79 14.87
CA GLY A 48 2.92 -6.87 15.70
C GLY A 48 1.68 -6.12 15.19
N ALA A 49 1.70 -5.69 13.93
CA ALA A 49 0.56 -5.06 13.26
C ALA A 49 0.27 -5.69 11.90
N LEU A 50 -0.99 -5.67 11.49
CA LEU A 50 -1.44 -6.05 10.17
C LEU A 50 -1.91 -4.81 9.42
N TYR A 51 -1.23 -4.48 8.34
CA TYR A 51 -1.57 -3.37 7.45
C TYR A 51 -2.33 -3.92 6.24
N PHE A 52 -3.38 -3.22 5.81
CA PHE A 52 -4.11 -3.57 4.61
C PHE A 52 -4.75 -2.33 3.97
N LEU A 53 -5.04 -2.41 2.69
CA LEU A 53 -5.84 -1.43 1.98
C LEU A 53 -7.21 -2.02 1.70
N GLY A 54 -8.26 -1.23 1.91
CA GLY A 54 -9.61 -1.58 1.50
C GLY A 54 -10.30 -0.39 0.84
N ARG A 55 -11.51 -0.60 0.34
CA ARG A 55 -12.35 0.46 -0.20
C ARG A 55 -13.77 0.41 0.33
N ARG A 56 -14.38 1.58 0.46
CA ARG A 56 -15.81 1.78 0.61
C ARG A 56 -16.30 2.60 -0.59
N GLY A 57 -17.03 1.97 -1.50
CA GLY A 57 -17.33 2.55 -2.81
C GLY A 57 -16.06 2.82 -3.63
N SER A 58 -15.80 4.08 -3.96
CA SER A 58 -14.58 4.55 -4.65
C SER A 58 -13.47 5.02 -3.71
N ASN A 59 -13.76 5.18 -2.42
CA ASN A 59 -12.81 5.72 -1.44
C ASN A 59 -11.93 4.60 -0.89
N LYS A 60 -10.62 4.72 -1.04
CA LYS A 60 -9.66 3.80 -0.43
C LYS A 60 -9.37 4.23 1.01
N LEU A 61 -9.25 3.26 1.90
CA LEU A 61 -8.87 3.45 3.30
C LEU A 61 -7.73 2.52 3.67
N LEU A 62 -6.79 3.03 4.47
CA LEU A 62 -5.76 2.26 5.14
C LEU A 62 -6.38 1.63 6.39
N GLY A 63 -6.27 0.31 6.52
CA GLY A 63 -6.57 -0.42 7.73
C GLY A 63 -5.30 -0.86 8.45
N ILE A 64 -5.29 -0.67 9.77
CA ILE A 64 -4.27 -1.22 10.67
C ILE A 64 -4.98 -2.01 11.76
N LEU A 65 -4.60 -3.26 11.96
CA LEU A 65 -5.04 -4.08 13.08
C LEU A 65 -3.85 -4.41 13.98
N THR A 66 -3.96 -4.18 15.29
CA THR A 66 -2.87 -4.45 16.24
C THR A 66 -3.39 -4.71 17.65
N ALA A 67 -2.60 -5.40 18.47
CA ALA A 67 -2.84 -5.52 19.91
C ALA A 67 -2.39 -4.27 20.70
N ALA A 68 -1.58 -3.39 20.10
CA ALA A 68 -0.85 -2.33 20.83
C ALA A 68 -1.68 -1.08 21.23
N GLY A 69 -3.01 -1.10 21.13
CA GLY A 69 -3.87 -0.01 21.62
C GLY A 69 -3.91 1.26 20.78
N THR A 70 -2.75 1.80 20.40
CA THR A 70 -2.62 3.06 19.67
C THR A 70 -1.68 2.93 18.48
N THR A 71 -1.96 3.68 17.41
CA THR A 71 -1.12 3.69 16.21
C THR A 71 -0.71 5.13 15.87
N ALA A 72 0.42 5.30 15.18
CA ALA A 72 0.86 6.61 14.69
C ALA A 72 0.06 7.12 13.48
N PHE A 73 -0.93 6.36 13.01
CA PHE A 73 -1.70 6.66 11.81
C PHE A 73 -2.94 7.49 12.17
N LYS A 74 -3.28 8.44 11.30
CA LYS A 74 -4.52 9.21 11.41
C LYS A 74 -5.69 8.34 10.95
N GLY A 75 -6.72 8.21 11.78
CA GLY A 75 -7.92 7.46 11.45
C GLY A 75 -8.82 7.26 12.66
N ASP A 76 -10.00 6.71 12.43
CA ASP A 76 -10.93 6.30 13.47
C ASP A 76 -10.51 4.94 14.00
N SER A 77 -10.45 4.79 15.33
CA SER A 77 -10.04 3.54 15.98
C SER A 77 -11.19 2.92 16.75
N SER A 78 -11.33 1.60 16.66
CA SER A 78 -12.33 0.81 17.38
C SER A 78 -11.71 -0.48 17.91
N GLU A 79 -12.22 -0.95 19.03
CA GLU A 79 -11.91 -2.30 19.52
C GLU A 79 -12.70 -3.34 18.73
N VAL A 80 -12.05 -4.45 18.40
CA VAL A 80 -12.65 -5.61 17.76
C VAL A 80 -12.19 -6.88 18.45
N THR A 81 -13.02 -7.91 18.47
CA THR A 81 -12.66 -9.22 19.03
C THR A 81 -12.44 -10.21 17.90
N VAL A 82 -11.27 -10.85 17.88
CA VAL A 82 -10.89 -11.88 16.89
C VAL A 82 -10.25 -13.04 17.65
N ASP A 83 -10.76 -14.25 17.46
CA ASP A 83 -10.28 -15.46 18.15
C ASP A 83 -10.14 -15.28 19.68
N ASP A 84 -11.16 -14.69 20.33
CA ASP A 84 -11.19 -14.34 21.77
C ASP A 84 -10.11 -13.34 22.24
N GLN A 85 -9.43 -12.66 21.30
CA GLN A 85 -8.46 -11.60 21.58
C GLN A 85 -9.05 -10.22 21.25
N THR A 86 -8.87 -9.26 22.16
CA THR A 86 -9.16 -7.85 21.90
C THR A 86 -8.04 -7.25 21.07
N LEU A 87 -8.40 -6.69 19.92
CA LEU A 87 -7.52 -5.99 19.01
C LEU A 87 -8.06 -4.58 18.73
N HIS A 88 -7.20 -3.71 18.24
CA HIS A 88 -7.57 -2.35 17.83
C HIS A 88 -7.47 -2.24 16.32
N LEU A 89 -8.58 -1.88 15.70
CA LEU A 89 -8.69 -1.59 14.28
C LEU A 89 -8.69 -0.08 14.10
N THR A 90 -7.71 0.46 13.36
CA THR A 90 -7.70 1.85 12.90
C THR A 90 -7.99 1.90 11.40
N LEU A 91 -9.00 2.68 10.99
CA LEU A 91 -9.30 2.98 9.59
C LEU A 91 -9.01 4.45 9.29
N GLY A 92 -8.10 4.69 8.35
CA GLY A 92 -7.60 6.02 8.03
C GLY A 92 -7.63 6.38 6.54
N PRO A 93 -7.59 7.68 6.20
CA PRO A 93 -7.52 8.11 4.81
C PRO A 93 -6.16 7.79 4.19
N THR A 94 -6.12 7.68 2.86
CA THR A 94 -4.89 7.60 2.06
C THR A 94 -4.17 8.95 1.95
N SER A 95 -3.91 9.59 3.10
CA SER A 95 -3.28 10.92 3.20
C SER A 95 -1.76 10.84 3.09
N ALA A 96 -1.11 11.97 2.76
CA ALA A 96 0.35 12.08 2.73
C ALA A 96 1.01 11.73 4.09
N ALA A 97 0.36 12.07 5.21
CA ALA A 97 0.85 11.72 6.54
C ALA A 97 0.83 10.20 6.79
N ASN A 98 -0.27 9.54 6.44
CA ASN A 98 -0.37 8.08 6.55
C ASN A 98 0.56 7.37 5.55
N ALA A 99 0.74 7.93 4.35
CA ALA A 99 1.67 7.43 3.36
C ALA A 99 3.12 7.47 3.87
N ALA A 100 3.53 8.57 4.49
CA ALA A 100 4.85 8.71 5.10
C ALA A 100 5.05 7.71 6.26
N ALA A 101 4.07 7.58 7.15
CA ALA A 101 4.11 6.62 8.26
C ALA A 101 4.18 5.17 7.76
N LEU A 102 3.41 4.84 6.71
CA LEU A 102 3.39 3.50 6.13
C LEU A 102 4.72 3.15 5.47
N ARG A 103 5.34 4.08 4.74
CA ARG A 103 6.69 3.90 4.16
C ARG A 103 7.76 3.65 5.21
N HIS A 104 7.63 4.22 6.41
CA HIS A 104 8.54 3.95 7.52
C HIS A 104 8.38 2.52 8.05
N LYS A 105 7.15 2.00 8.09
CA LYS A 105 6.86 0.62 8.52
C LYS A 105 7.16 -0.43 7.45
N LEU A 106 6.95 -0.08 6.18
CA LEU A 106 7.07 -0.97 5.03
C LEU A 106 8.04 -0.36 3.99
N PRO A 107 9.37 -0.49 4.16
CA PRO A 107 10.35 0.18 3.30
C PRO A 107 10.30 -0.22 1.82
N PHE A 108 9.67 -1.36 1.47
CA PHE A 108 9.44 -1.73 0.07
C PHE A 108 8.49 -0.77 -0.67
N LEU A 109 7.78 0.09 0.07
CA LEU A 109 6.94 1.17 -0.45
C LEU A 109 7.71 2.46 -0.75
N VAL A 110 9.03 2.49 -0.48
CA VAL A 110 9.90 3.62 -0.81
C VAL A 110 10.49 3.40 -2.20
N ALA A 111 10.27 4.35 -3.10
CA ALA A 111 10.90 4.34 -4.42
C ALA A 111 12.43 4.37 -4.29
N ARG A 112 13.13 3.65 -5.15
CA ARG A 112 14.60 3.50 -5.11
C ARG A 112 15.21 3.63 -6.51
N PRO A 113 16.48 4.04 -6.63
CA PRO A 113 17.21 3.92 -7.88
C PRO A 113 17.22 2.48 -8.39
N LEU A 114 16.97 2.29 -9.67
CA LEU A 114 16.86 0.96 -10.30
C LEU A 114 18.20 0.43 -10.85
N GLY A 115 19.26 1.25 -10.81
CA GLY A 115 20.57 0.89 -11.34
C GLY A 115 20.55 0.68 -12.86
N LEU A 116 21.18 -0.40 -13.33
CA LEU A 116 21.27 -0.75 -14.75
C LEU A 116 20.15 -1.69 -15.23
N ASN A 117 19.14 -1.94 -14.38
CA ASN A 117 18.01 -2.80 -14.76
C ASN A 117 17.24 -2.17 -15.92
N LYS A 118 16.84 -2.99 -16.91
CA LYS A 118 15.98 -2.53 -18.00
C LYS A 118 14.65 -2.04 -17.40
N SER A 119 14.34 -0.76 -17.58
CA SER A 119 13.22 -0.10 -16.89
C SER A 119 12.16 0.44 -17.83
N ALA A 120 10.93 0.55 -17.33
CA ALA A 120 9.80 1.15 -18.04
C ALA A 120 9.17 2.27 -17.22
N GLY A 121 8.94 3.41 -17.87
CA GLY A 121 8.20 4.54 -17.32
C GLY A 121 6.69 4.28 -17.30
N CYS A 122 6.06 4.40 -16.14
CA CYS A 122 4.64 4.09 -15.95
C CYS A 122 3.85 5.34 -15.51
N GLY A 123 3.98 6.43 -16.27
CA GLY A 123 3.38 7.72 -15.93
C GLY A 123 1.85 7.64 -15.74
N ASP A 124 1.38 8.24 -14.65
CA ASP A 124 -0.01 8.19 -14.23
C ASP A 124 -0.51 9.59 -13.86
N ARG A 125 -1.26 10.21 -14.79
CA ARG A 125 -1.81 11.55 -14.64
C ARG A 125 -3.03 11.63 -13.73
N LEU A 126 -3.63 10.48 -13.41
CA LEU A 126 -4.88 10.40 -12.67
C LEU A 126 -4.68 9.93 -11.23
N GLY A 127 -3.54 9.30 -10.92
CA GLY A 127 -3.26 8.69 -9.61
C GLY A 127 -4.01 7.37 -9.38
N LEU A 128 -4.49 6.73 -10.44
CA LEU A 128 -5.36 5.54 -10.37
C LEU A 128 -4.82 4.33 -11.15
N ALA A 129 -3.84 4.52 -12.03
CA ALA A 129 -3.38 3.52 -12.99
C ALA A 129 -2.33 2.56 -12.42
N THR A 130 -1.60 2.97 -11.37
CA THR A 130 -0.50 2.17 -10.80
C THR A 130 -0.86 0.71 -10.50
N PRO A 131 -2.04 0.37 -9.95
CA PRO A 131 -2.45 -1.04 -9.81
C PRO A 131 -2.44 -1.85 -11.12
N GLY A 132 -2.90 -1.25 -12.21
CA GLY A 132 -2.84 -1.85 -13.54
C GLY A 132 -1.42 -1.97 -14.05
N HIS A 133 -0.58 -0.95 -13.82
CA HIS A 133 0.84 -1.00 -14.16
C HIS A 133 1.57 -2.13 -13.42
N VAL A 134 1.31 -2.33 -12.12
CA VAL A 134 1.88 -3.43 -11.34
C VAL A 134 1.50 -4.78 -11.97
N ARG A 135 0.22 -5.00 -12.28
CA ARG A 135 -0.23 -6.24 -12.92
C ARG A 135 0.45 -6.49 -14.26
N ALA A 136 0.62 -5.46 -15.09
CA ALA A 136 1.32 -5.59 -16.36
C ALA A 136 2.81 -5.92 -16.18
N VAL A 137 3.47 -5.27 -15.20
CA VAL A 137 4.91 -5.44 -14.96
C VAL A 137 5.24 -6.80 -14.34
N ARG A 138 4.34 -7.37 -13.52
CA ARG A 138 4.46 -8.74 -12.98
C ARG A 138 4.68 -9.79 -14.07
N GLU A 139 4.10 -9.58 -15.26
CA GLU A 139 4.21 -10.47 -16.42
C GLU A 139 5.40 -10.10 -17.33
N SER A 140 6.37 -9.34 -16.82
CA SER A 140 7.50 -8.81 -17.58
C SER A 140 8.83 -8.95 -16.84
N THR A 141 9.93 -8.64 -17.52
CA THR A 141 11.27 -8.53 -16.90
C THR A 141 11.69 -7.07 -16.66
N MET A 142 10.75 -6.13 -16.70
CA MET A 142 11.03 -4.69 -16.62
C MET A 142 11.02 -4.20 -15.17
N ALA A 143 11.99 -3.38 -14.80
CA ALA A 143 11.96 -2.65 -13.53
C ALA A 143 11.02 -1.42 -13.66
N PRO A 144 9.96 -1.30 -12.85
CA PRO A 144 8.96 -0.26 -13.04
C PRO A 144 9.38 1.08 -12.44
N ILE A 145 9.07 2.18 -13.13
CA ILE A 145 9.08 3.54 -12.59
C ILE A 145 7.61 3.98 -12.47
N PHE A 146 6.99 3.66 -11.33
CA PHE A 146 5.56 3.93 -11.11
C PHE A 146 5.26 5.40 -10.82
N ALA A 147 6.15 6.10 -10.13
CA ALA A 147 5.99 7.53 -9.85
C ALA A 147 6.70 8.34 -10.94
N GLN A 148 6.03 8.61 -12.05
CA GLN A 148 6.59 9.42 -13.14
C GLN A 148 5.60 10.49 -13.59
N GLN A 149 6.02 11.75 -13.53
CA GLN A 149 5.29 12.86 -14.12
C GLN A 149 6.20 14.06 -14.33
N SER A 150 6.02 14.78 -15.44
CA SER A 150 6.74 16.02 -15.72
C SER A 150 6.15 17.24 -15.01
N MET A 151 6.93 18.31 -14.88
CA MET A 151 6.44 19.58 -14.32
C MET A 151 5.25 20.16 -15.10
N ARG A 152 5.25 20.05 -16.43
CA ARG A 152 4.13 20.49 -17.27
C ARG A 152 2.84 19.71 -16.98
N GLU A 153 2.96 18.42 -16.70
CA GLU A 153 1.81 17.58 -16.37
C GLU A 153 1.31 17.85 -14.96
N ASN A 154 2.21 18.07 -13.99
CA ASN A 154 1.85 18.53 -12.64
C ASN A 154 1.01 19.81 -12.70
N GLU A 155 1.48 20.84 -13.43
CA GLU A 155 0.76 22.10 -13.60
C GLU A 155 -0.62 21.90 -14.24
N ARG A 156 -0.71 21.10 -15.32
CA ARG A 156 -1.98 20.87 -16.03
C ARG A 156 -3.00 20.06 -15.24
N THR A 157 -2.54 19.20 -14.35
CA THR A 157 -3.40 18.34 -13.52
C THR A 157 -3.67 18.92 -12.14
N GLY A 158 -3.00 20.03 -11.78
CA GLY A 158 -3.04 20.58 -10.43
C GLY A 158 -2.43 19.65 -9.38
N ARG A 159 -1.59 18.70 -9.81
CA ARG A 159 -0.96 17.71 -8.93
C ARG A 159 0.44 18.19 -8.53
N THR A 160 0.89 17.69 -7.39
CA THR A 160 2.23 17.94 -6.86
C THR A 160 3.12 16.70 -7.04
N PRO A 161 4.46 16.85 -7.08
CA PRO A 161 5.36 15.71 -7.04
C PRO A 161 5.07 14.76 -5.87
N GLN A 162 4.73 15.29 -4.70
CA GLN A 162 4.37 14.48 -3.52
C GLN A 162 3.12 13.63 -3.78
N SER A 163 2.08 14.19 -4.39
CA SER A 163 0.89 13.40 -4.76
C SER A 163 1.19 12.30 -5.79
N VAL A 164 2.09 12.54 -6.75
CA VAL A 164 2.52 11.52 -7.72
C VAL A 164 3.24 10.36 -7.00
N MET A 165 4.11 10.68 -6.04
CA MET A 165 4.79 9.69 -5.22
C MET A 165 3.82 8.88 -4.34
N ASP A 166 2.89 9.55 -3.65
CA ASP A 166 1.97 8.90 -2.74
C ASP A 166 0.94 8.04 -3.49
N ASP A 167 0.40 8.51 -4.62
CA ASP A 167 -0.55 7.73 -5.43
C ASP A 167 0.09 6.46 -6.01
N ALA A 168 1.34 6.55 -6.48
CA ALA A 168 2.10 5.39 -6.93
C ALA A 168 2.31 4.40 -5.76
N MET A 169 2.70 4.90 -4.59
CA MET A 169 2.89 4.07 -3.40
C MET A 169 1.61 3.34 -2.99
N TRP A 170 0.44 4.01 -3.00
CA TRP A 170 -0.83 3.35 -2.69
C TRP A 170 -1.18 2.26 -3.70
N GLY A 171 -0.84 2.44 -4.99
CA GLY A 171 -0.99 1.40 -6.00
C GLY A 171 -0.06 0.21 -5.78
N VAL A 172 1.21 0.46 -5.44
CA VAL A 172 2.20 -0.56 -5.07
C VAL A 172 1.72 -1.36 -3.85
N PHE A 173 1.23 -0.67 -2.82
CA PHE A 173 0.70 -1.29 -1.62
C PHE A 173 -0.56 -2.12 -1.91
N GLN A 174 -1.51 -1.57 -2.68
CA GLN A 174 -2.74 -2.27 -3.05
C GLN A 174 -2.46 -3.64 -3.68
N GLU A 175 -1.47 -3.70 -4.57
CA GLU A 175 -1.13 -4.89 -5.32
C GLU A 175 -0.03 -5.73 -4.66
N GLY A 176 0.43 -5.38 -3.45
CA GLY A 176 1.45 -6.14 -2.73
C GLY A 176 2.78 -6.27 -3.48
N TRP A 177 3.18 -5.26 -4.25
CA TRP A 177 4.44 -5.29 -5.00
C TRP A 177 5.62 -5.02 -4.08
N ARG A 178 6.58 -5.95 -4.02
CA ARG A 178 7.73 -5.90 -3.10
C ARG A 178 9.10 -5.91 -3.78
N ASP A 179 9.15 -6.03 -5.11
CA ASP A 179 10.41 -6.13 -5.87
C ASP A 179 11.08 -4.76 -6.11
N GLY A 180 10.49 -3.69 -5.54
CA GLY A 180 10.94 -2.32 -5.63
C GLY A 180 10.55 -1.63 -6.93
N PHE A 181 10.56 -0.30 -6.91
CA PHE A 181 10.15 0.55 -8.03
C PHE A 181 10.91 1.87 -8.00
N GLY A 182 10.96 2.55 -9.16
CA GLY A 182 11.60 3.85 -9.33
C GLY A 182 10.60 5.01 -9.30
N ALA A 183 11.17 6.21 -9.18
CA ALA A 183 10.48 7.48 -9.36
C ALA A 183 11.30 8.37 -10.30
N ASP A 184 10.63 9.03 -11.24
CA ASP A 184 11.26 9.87 -12.25
C ASP A 184 10.56 11.22 -12.35
N ALA A 185 11.32 12.28 -12.03
CA ALA A 185 10.90 13.65 -12.25
C ALA A 185 11.20 14.02 -13.71
N ASP A 186 10.25 13.70 -14.58
CA ASP A 186 10.47 13.79 -16.02
C ASP A 186 10.60 15.25 -16.49
N HIS A 187 11.42 15.48 -17.52
CA HIS A 187 11.60 16.76 -18.19
C HIS A 187 11.89 17.97 -17.27
N LEU A 188 12.68 17.77 -16.20
CA LEU A 188 13.16 18.88 -15.39
C LEU A 188 13.96 19.88 -16.23
N LYS A 189 13.60 21.16 -16.07
CA LYS A 189 14.34 22.30 -16.59
C LYS A 189 14.62 23.22 -15.43
N THR A 190 15.76 23.90 -15.45
CA THR A 190 15.95 25.08 -14.60
C THR A 190 15.04 26.19 -15.12
N THR A 191 14.29 26.82 -14.22
CA THR A 191 13.77 28.17 -14.46
C THR A 191 14.91 29.17 -14.56
#